data_AF-A0A497IYP7-F1
#
_entry.id   AF-A0A497IYP7-F1
#
_cell.length_a   1.000
_cell.length_b   1.000
_cell.length_c   1.000
_cell.angle_alpha   90.00
_cell.angle_beta   90.00
_cell.angle_gamma   90.00
#
_symmetry.space_group_name_H-M   'P 1'
#
loop_
_entity.id
_entity.type
_entity.pdbx_description
1 polymer ?
#
loop_
_entity_poly.entity_id
_entity_poly.type
_entity_poly.pdbx_seq_one_letter_code
_entity_poly.pdbx_strand_id
1 'polypeptide(L)'
;MELAKILLLNDDGPNSPPFLAFWKELMRSNIGELYTITPEHEMSAAGKGLTLHKPLRLYKRVIEVDGEKGILYLTNGTPGDCVVVAIDLVIGSKPDLVISGI
;
A
#
# COMPACT_ATOMS: atom_id res chain seq x y z
N MET A 1 22.83 10.23 -0.23
CA MET A 1 21.46 10.71 0.01
C MET A 1 20.60 9.50 0.23
N GLU A 2 19.72 9.52 1.24
CA GLU A 2 18.69 8.49 1.41
C GLU A 2 17.68 8.62 0.27
N LEU A 3 17.18 7.50 -0.26
CA LEU A 3 16.14 7.52 -1.29
C LEU A 3 14.82 7.99 -0.67
N ALA A 4 14.02 8.74 -1.42
CA ALA A 4 12.69 9.14 -0.97
C ALA A 4 11.81 7.90 -0.74
N LYS A 5 11.14 7.83 0.41
CA LYS A 5 10.23 6.73 0.78
C LYS A 5 8.82 7.07 0.33
N ILE A 6 8.30 6.27 -0.60
CA ILE A 6 7.01 6.51 -1.24
C ILE A 6 6.04 5.41 -0.80
N LEU A 7 4.91 5.81 -0.21
CA LEU A 7 3.84 4.90 0.17
C LEU A 7 2.73 4.94 -0.89
N LEU A 8 2.40 3.80 -1.48
CA LEU A 8 1.26 3.61 -2.37
C LEU A 8 0.19 2.73 -1.70
N LEU A 9 -1.06 3.18 -1.72
CA LEU A 9 -2.22 2.42 -1.21
C LEU A 9 -3.50 2.70 -2.00
N ASN A 10 -4.51 1.84 -1.89
CA ASN A 10 -5.86 2.05 -2.41
C ASN A 10 -6.93 1.48 -1.47
N ASP A 11 -8.21 1.72 -1.78
CA ASP A 11 -9.38 1.13 -1.13
C ASP A 11 -10.09 0.06 -1.99
N ASP A 12 -9.84 0.03 -3.31
CA ASP A 12 -10.33 -1.02 -4.22
C ASP A 12 -9.73 -2.42 -3.97
N GLY A 13 -8.64 -2.47 -3.19
CA GLY A 13 -7.96 -3.70 -2.84
C GLY A 13 -6.89 -4.13 -3.84
N PRO A 14 -6.30 -5.32 -3.62
CA PRO A 14 -4.97 -5.65 -4.10
C PRO A 14 -4.92 -6.10 -5.56
N ASN A 15 -6.07 -6.28 -6.19
CA ASN A 15 -6.21 -6.76 -7.56
C ASN A 15 -6.83 -5.70 -8.48
N SER A 16 -6.99 -4.45 -8.01
CA SER A 16 -7.54 -3.36 -8.80
C SER A 16 -6.66 -3.11 -10.04
N PRO A 17 -7.21 -3.22 -11.27
CA PRO A 17 -6.46 -2.97 -12.51
C PRO A 17 -5.77 -1.60 -12.58
N PRO A 18 -6.41 -0.46 -12.23
CA PRO A 18 -5.74 0.84 -12.26
C PRO A 18 -4.59 0.91 -11.24
N PHE A 19 -4.77 0.37 -10.04
CA PHE A 19 -3.71 0.28 -9.04
C PHE A 19 -2.50 -0.51 -9.53
N LEU A 20 -2.72 -1.70 -10.12
CA LEU A 20 -1.63 -2.51 -10.65
C LEU A 20 -0.90 -1.83 -11.81
N ALA A 21 -1.65 -1.15 -12.69
CA ALA A 21 -1.08 -0.37 -13.78
C ALA A 21 -0.21 0.80 -13.26
N PHE A 22 -0.70 1.52 -12.25
CA PHE A 22 0.03 2.64 -11.65
C PHE A 22 1.24 2.18 -10.84
N TRP A 23 1.10 1.12 -10.05
CA TRP A 23 2.20 0.48 -9.32
C TRP A 23 3.36 0.12 -10.24
N LYS A 24 3.05 -0.50 -11.39
CA LYS A 24 4.05 -0.85 -12.40
C LYS A 24 4.82 0.37 -12.92
N GLU A 25 4.10 1.45 -13.28
CA GLU A 25 4.75 2.66 -13.79
C GLU A 25 5.59 3.35 -12.70
N LEU A 26 5.15 3.32 -11.44
CA LEU A 26 5.97 3.79 -10.31
C LEU A 26 7.24 2.97 -10.13
N MET A 27 7.16 1.64 -10.18
CA MET A 27 8.33 0.76 -10.12
C MET A 27 9.34 1.09 -11.22
N ARG A 28 8.87 1.27 -12.47
CA ARG A 28 9.72 1.62 -13.62
C ARG A 28 10.36 2.99 -13.52
N SER A 29 9.66 3.95 -12.91
CA SER A 29 10.15 5.32 -12.78
C SER A 29 11.37 5.44 -11.87
N ASN A 30 11.54 4.50 -10.93
CA ASN A 30 12.66 4.44 -9.98
C ASN A 30 12.94 5.78 -9.25
N ILE A 31 11.88 6.52 -8.94
CA ILE A 31 11.95 7.86 -8.30
C ILE A 31 12.22 7.81 -6.79
N GLY A 32 12.19 6.61 -6.19
CA GLY A 32 12.36 6.40 -4.75
C GLY A 32 12.13 4.94 -4.36
N GLU A 33 12.18 4.68 -3.06
CA GLU A 33 11.85 3.38 -2.50
C GLU A 33 10.33 3.24 -2.36
N LEU A 34 9.72 2.34 -3.13
CA LEU A 34 8.27 2.14 -3.18
C LEU A 34 7.82 1.10 -2.15
N TYR A 35 6.95 1.53 -1.24
CA TYR A 35 6.24 0.70 -0.28
C TYR A 35 4.77 0.65 -0.67
N THR A 36 4.21 -0.56 -0.74
CA THR A 36 2.84 -0.75 -1.24
C THR A 36 2.00 -1.52 -0.22
N ILE A 37 0.82 -1.00 0.13
CA ILE A 37 -0.11 -1.67 1.05
C ILE A 37 -1.57 -1.46 0.63
N THR A 38 -2.43 -2.45 0.79
CA THR A 38 -3.89 -2.29 0.60
C THR A 38 -4.66 -3.07 1.67
N PRO A 39 -5.96 -2.80 1.86
CA PRO A 39 -6.84 -3.76 2.50
C PRO A 39 -6.85 -5.09 1.73
N GLU A 40 -7.15 -6.20 2.40
CA GLU A 40 -7.25 -7.53 1.78
C GLU A 40 -8.51 -7.68 0.88
N HIS A 41 -9.51 -6.83 1.09
CA HIS A 41 -10.76 -6.78 0.35
C HIS A 41 -11.10 -5.35 -0.08
N GLU A 42 -11.97 -5.18 -1.07
CA GLU A 42 -12.50 -3.88 -1.46
C GLU A 42 -13.24 -3.23 -0.27
N MET A 43 -12.94 -1.96 0.00
CA MET A 43 -13.47 -1.20 1.14
C MET A 43 -14.09 0.14 0.70
N SER A 44 -14.81 0.14 -0.42
CA SER A 44 -15.59 1.27 -0.90
C SER A 44 -16.45 1.90 0.21
N ALA A 45 -16.41 3.23 0.33
CA ALA A 45 -17.13 4.02 1.34
C ALA A 45 -16.74 3.79 2.82
N ALA A 46 -15.56 3.21 3.11
CA ALA A 46 -15.08 3.03 4.50
C ALA A 46 -14.75 4.34 5.25
N GLY A 47 -14.65 5.48 4.54
CA GLY A 47 -14.33 6.78 5.15
C GLY A 47 -12.96 6.78 5.85
N LYS A 48 -12.84 7.50 6.97
CA LYS A 48 -11.62 7.58 7.81
C LYS A 48 -11.63 6.56 8.96
N GLY A 49 -12.21 5.38 8.74
CA GLY A 49 -12.30 4.35 9.77
C GLY A 49 -10.93 3.89 10.26
N LEU A 50 -10.88 3.45 11.52
CA LEU A 50 -9.75 2.73 12.11
C LEU A 50 -10.28 1.50 12.84
N THR A 51 -9.54 0.40 12.76
CA THR A 51 -9.92 -0.86 13.40
C THR A 51 -9.41 -0.89 14.83
N LEU A 52 -10.32 -0.67 15.80
CA LEU A 52 -10.00 -0.69 17.23
C LEU A 52 -10.61 -1.88 17.99
N HIS A 53 -11.54 -2.60 17.38
CA HIS A 53 -12.34 -3.65 18.03
C HIS A 53 -11.85 -5.08 17.74
N LYS A 54 -10.83 -5.24 16.89
CA LYS A 54 -10.21 -6.53 16.55
C LYS A 54 -8.72 -6.33 16.25
N PRO A 55 -7.89 -7.38 16.37
CA PRO A 55 -6.49 -7.30 15.97
C PRO A 55 -6.33 -7.04 14.46
N LEU A 56 -5.40 -6.14 14.14
CA LEU A 56 -4.90 -5.99 12.78
C LEU A 56 -3.90 -7.09 12.45
N ARG A 57 -4.00 -7.63 11.24
CA ARG A 57 -3.07 -8.61 10.66
C ARG A 57 -2.41 -7.98 9.45
N LEU A 58 -1.12 -8.25 9.29
CA LEU A 58 -0.31 -7.82 8.16
C LEU A 58 0.15 -9.07 7.40
N TYR A 59 -0.12 -9.10 6.11
CA TYR A 59 0.33 -10.15 5.20
C TYR A 59 1.27 -9.55 4.17
N LYS A 60 2.18 -10.38 3.66
CA LYS A 60 3.13 -10.01 2.62
C LYS A 60 2.90 -10.89 1.40
N ARG A 61 2.70 -10.26 0.24
CA ARG A 61 2.49 -10.92 -1.04
C ARG A 61 3.53 -10.44 -2.04
N VAL A 62 4.11 -11.38 -2.80
CA VAL A 62 4.90 -11.02 -3.98
C VAL A 62 3.93 -10.75 -5.13
N ILE A 63 4.08 -9.61 -5.80
CA ILE A 63 3.30 -9.24 -6.98
C ILE A 63 4.22 -9.07 -8.18
N GLU A 64 3.73 -9.43 -9.35
CA GLU A 64 4.44 -9.29 -10.62
C GLU A 64 3.47 -8.78 -11.68
N VAL A 65 3.81 -7.67 -12.34
CA VAL A 65 2.98 -7.03 -13.38
C VAL A 65 3.89 -6.62 -14.54
N ASP A 66 3.66 -7.19 -15.73
CA ASP A 66 4.42 -6.91 -16.96
C ASP A 66 5.95 -6.91 -16.77
N GLY A 67 6.47 -7.88 -16.02
CA GLY A 67 7.91 -8.06 -15.75
C GLY A 67 8.44 -7.28 -14.54
N GLU A 68 7.66 -6.36 -13.96
CA GLU A 68 8.02 -5.69 -12.71
C GLU A 68 7.60 -6.54 -11.51
N LYS A 69 8.53 -6.80 -10.58
CA LYS A 69 8.29 -7.63 -9.40
C LYS A 69 8.56 -6.87 -8.12
N GLY A 70 7.66 -6.97 -7.16
CA GLY A 70 7.84 -6.35 -5.85
C GLY A 70 6.94 -6.90 -4.77
N ILE A 71 6.90 -6.18 -3.65
CA ILE A 71 6.17 -6.58 -2.46
C ILE A 71 4.91 -5.73 -2.32
N LEU A 72 3.77 -6.40 -2.13
CA LEU A 72 2.53 -5.80 -1.68
C LEU A 72 2.20 -6.31 -0.28
N TYR A 73 1.97 -5.38 0.64
CA TYR A 73 1.44 -5.67 1.96
C TYR A 73 -0.09 -5.65 1.93
N LEU A 74 -0.72 -6.50 2.74
CA LEU A 74 -2.16 -6.57 2.88
C LEU A 74 -2.54 -6.49 4.35
N THR A 75 -3.66 -5.84 4.66
CA THR A 75 -4.20 -5.85 6.01
C THR A 75 -5.69 -6.17 6.04
N ASN A 76 -6.15 -6.78 7.13
CA ASN A 76 -7.58 -7.03 7.41
C ASN A 76 -8.31 -5.80 8.00
N GLY A 77 -7.65 -4.64 7.96
CA GLY A 77 -8.17 -3.35 8.38
C GLY A 77 -8.74 -2.51 7.24
N THR A 78 -8.91 -1.23 7.51
CA THR A 78 -9.40 -0.20 6.60
C THR A 78 -8.24 0.47 5.85
N PRO A 79 -8.52 1.33 4.84
CA PRO A 79 -7.49 2.17 4.23
C PRO A 79 -6.77 3.09 5.25
N GLY A 80 -7.47 3.55 6.30
CA GLY A 80 -6.85 4.29 7.40
C GLY A 80 -5.83 3.45 8.18
N ASP A 81 -6.18 2.20 8.47
CA ASP A 81 -5.27 1.25 9.11
C ASP A 81 -4.04 0.95 8.24
N CYS A 82 -4.19 0.91 6.91
CA CYS A 82 -3.08 0.71 5.98
C CYS A 82 -2.00 1.80 6.15
N VAL A 83 -2.40 3.06 6.32
CA VAL A 83 -1.46 4.17 6.51
C VAL A 83 -0.70 4.02 7.83
N VAL A 84 -1.41 3.72 8.92
CA VAL A 84 -0.80 3.56 10.26
C VAL A 84 0.16 2.37 10.26
N VAL A 85 -0.30 1.21 9.79
CA VAL A 85 0.50 -0.02 9.70
C VAL A 85 1.71 0.18 8.78
N ALA A 86 1.55 0.92 7.69
CA ALA A 86 2.67 1.18 6.79
C ALA A 86 3.77 1.98 7.48
N ILE A 87 3.42 3.08 8.16
CA ILE A 87 4.39 3.94 8.84
C ILE A 87 5.14 3.15 9.92
N ASP A 88 4.42 2.41 10.76
CA ASP A 88 5.00 1.80 11.96
C ASP A 88 5.69 0.46 11.69
N LEU A 89 5.15 -0.37 10.78
CA LEU A 89 5.56 -1.78 10.63
C LEU A 89 6.19 -2.11 9.27
N VAL A 90 5.94 -1.31 8.24
CA VAL A 90 6.43 -1.58 6.88
C VAL A 90 7.62 -0.69 6.53
N ILE A 91 7.48 0.62 6.73
CA ILE A 91 8.48 1.63 6.41
C ILE A 91 9.42 1.85 7.61
N GLY A 92 8.87 1.82 8.83
CA GLY A 92 9.61 2.11 10.06
C GLY A 92 9.98 3.59 10.24
N SER A 93 9.43 4.47 9.39
CA SER A 93 9.59 5.92 9.45
C SER A 93 8.45 6.62 8.72
N LYS A 94 8.35 7.94 8.89
CA LYS A 94 7.43 8.77 8.10
C LYS A 94 7.82 8.70 6.61
N PRO A 95 6.87 8.40 5.68
CA PRO A 95 7.12 8.49 4.25
C PRO A 95 7.27 9.95 3.81
N ASP A 96 8.04 10.17 2.75
CA ASP A 96 8.20 11.47 2.11
C ASP A 96 7.01 11.81 1.21
N LEU A 97 6.36 10.78 0.65
CA LEU A 97 5.19 10.91 -0.21
C LEU A 97 4.20 9.78 0.08
N VAL A 98 2.92 10.12 0.13
CA VAL A 98 1.81 9.16 0.17
C VAL A 98 0.96 9.35 -1.08
N ILE A 99 0.70 8.27 -1.80
CA ILE A 99 -0.17 8.21 -2.97
C ILE A 99 -1.32 7.25 -2.64
N SER A 100 -2.54 7.76 -2.66
CA SER A 100 -3.77 6.99 -2.39
C SER A 100 -4.61 6.91 -3.66
N GLY A 101 -4.95 5.70 -4.10
CA GLY A 101 -5.51 5.39 -5.42
C GLY A 101 -4.48 4.73 -6.35
N ILE A 102 -4.74 4.59 -7.66
CA ILE A 102 -6.02 4.79 -8.38
C ILE A 102 -6.86 3.53 -8.29
#